data_AF-A0A4Q3YFH2-F1
#
_entry.id   AF-A0A4Q3YFH2-F1
#
_cell.length_a   1.000
_cell.length_b   1.000
_cell.length_c   1.000
_cell.angle_alpha   90.00
_cell.angle_beta   90.00
_cell.angle_gamma   90.00
#
_symmetry.space_group_name_H-M   'P 1'
#
loop_
_entity.id
_entity.type
_entity.pdbx_description
1 polymer ?
#
loop_
_entity_poly.entity_id
_entity_poly.type
_entity_poly.pdbx_seq_one_letter_code
_entity_poly.pdbx_strand_id
1 'polypeptide(L)'
;MEKTEEYYKTLYKDVQGKWVVLSTFKPDTNVGVLVENLTAEIAARSSEADESLFATFAVFDKRPLTGRGKGADIGAIVAFFADMDVSDAGHYADNKNPRMTLAELKSAALGWGLPLPSAIVNSGRGYHFEWRLDKPFIITTEAERTRANLALKRFNSYVIEKAAEAGIKLDSMGDLARVKRAPGSVNHRPGQSARPVDVVELEPNRTYTIEVMEGFKPSVSRHRESQAVLNETGPSWDQVVANDPFIKHCIANARTITYGEWFAGISIAARCGNGREHAHEFSKLDPARYNARATDEKIDETLKVGGAVTYAYIREELGFRGVDEDELASRLHSPLDFGKMPEAEIHVLRTTAYDLGSDRFFDIPTMTTRTNA
;
A
#
# COMPACT_ATOMS: atom_id res chain seq x y z
N MET A 1 9.15 19.46 28.45
CA MET A 1 8.22 18.67 29.28
C MET A 1 6.81 19.20 29.16
N GLU A 2 6.53 20.42 29.61
CA GLU A 2 5.17 21.02 29.60
C GLU A 2 4.47 21.00 28.23
N LYS A 3 5.15 21.43 27.15
CA LYS A 3 4.57 21.41 25.79
C LYS A 3 4.31 19.98 25.27
N THR A 4 5.15 19.01 25.63
CA THR A 4 4.98 17.60 25.22
C THR A 4 3.79 16.97 25.95
N GLU A 5 3.64 17.24 27.24
CA GLU A 5 2.48 16.82 28.03
C GLU A 5 1.18 17.43 27.48
N GLU A 6 1.18 18.73 27.20
CA GLU A 6 0.02 19.41 26.60
C GLU A 6 -0.30 18.85 25.21
N TYR A 7 0.72 18.54 24.40
CA TYR A 7 0.54 17.89 23.10
C TYR A 7 -0.20 16.54 23.23
N TYR A 8 0.21 15.66 24.14
CA TYR A 8 -0.46 14.37 24.31
C TYR A 8 -1.85 14.52 24.91
N LYS A 9 -2.01 15.41 25.90
CA LYS A 9 -3.28 15.73 26.53
C LYS A 9 -4.29 16.22 25.49
N THR A 10 -3.87 17.11 24.59
CA THR A 10 -4.74 17.68 23.56
C THR A 10 -5.02 16.70 22.42
N LEU A 11 -4.05 15.87 22.04
CA LEU A 11 -4.20 14.86 20.99
C LEU A 11 -5.16 13.75 21.39
N TYR A 12 -5.11 13.29 22.65
CA TYR A 12 -5.86 12.13 23.12
C TYR A 12 -7.01 12.45 24.08
N LYS A 13 -7.38 13.73 24.26
CA LYS A 13 -8.45 14.15 25.19
C LYS A 13 -9.77 13.39 25.04
N ASP A 14 -10.16 13.05 23.81
CA ASP A 14 -11.46 12.45 23.49
C ASP A 14 -11.39 10.93 23.26
N VAL A 15 -10.24 10.31 23.55
CA VAL A 15 -10.00 8.87 23.34
C VAL A 15 -9.36 8.19 24.56
N GLN A 16 -9.61 8.72 25.76
CA GLN A 16 -9.18 8.10 27.02
C GLN A 16 -9.68 6.65 27.12
N GLY A 17 -8.87 5.77 27.72
CA GLY A 17 -9.16 4.33 27.79
C GLY A 17 -8.87 3.55 26.50
N LYS A 18 -8.50 4.22 25.40
CA LYS A 18 -7.94 3.56 24.21
C LYS A 18 -6.45 3.34 24.36
N TRP A 19 -5.91 2.50 23.48
CA TRP A 19 -4.52 2.04 23.55
C TRP A 19 -3.69 2.61 22.40
N VAL A 20 -2.40 2.81 22.65
CA VAL A 20 -1.36 3.13 21.67
C VAL A 20 -0.27 2.08 21.80
N VAL A 21 0.34 1.66 20.69
CA VAL A 21 1.52 0.79 20.75
C VAL A 21 2.78 1.65 20.70
N LEU A 22 3.64 1.46 21.70
CA LEU A 22 5.02 1.90 21.68
C LEU A 22 5.90 0.80 21.09
N SER A 23 6.84 1.16 20.24
CA SER A 23 7.69 0.23 19.49
C SER A 23 9.13 0.72 19.40
N THR A 24 10.08 -0.20 19.26
CA THR A 24 11.45 0.12 18.81
C THR A 24 11.78 -0.60 17.49
N PHE A 25 13.03 -0.49 17.03
CA PHE A 25 13.51 -1.25 15.88
C PHE A 25 13.81 -2.71 16.21
N LYS A 26 13.98 -3.07 17.48
CA LYS A 26 14.14 -4.46 17.88
C LYS A 26 12.81 -5.21 17.74
N PRO A 27 12.83 -6.47 17.27
CA PRO A 27 11.67 -7.34 17.37
C PRO A 27 11.25 -7.49 18.84
N ASP A 28 9.95 -7.71 19.07
CA ASP A 28 9.35 -8.06 20.36
C ASP A 28 9.44 -7.03 21.51
N THR A 29 9.81 -5.78 21.24
CA THR A 29 9.79 -4.68 22.23
C THR A 29 8.48 -3.89 22.26
N ASN A 30 7.49 -4.31 21.47
CA ASN A 30 6.25 -3.58 21.33
C ASN A 30 5.38 -3.72 22.58
N VAL A 31 4.87 -2.60 23.09
CA VAL A 31 4.00 -2.59 24.26
C VAL A 31 2.77 -1.73 23.99
N GLY A 32 1.59 -2.30 24.20
CA GLY A 32 0.34 -1.57 24.26
C GLY A 32 0.21 -0.81 25.57
N VAL A 33 0.02 0.50 25.47
CA VAL A 33 -0.05 1.48 26.57
C VAL A 33 -1.38 2.23 26.47
N LEU A 34 -2.05 2.44 27.60
CA LEU A 34 -3.22 3.31 27.65
C LEU A 34 -2.81 4.76 27.36
N VAL A 35 -3.64 5.50 26.63
CA VAL A 35 -3.31 6.89 26.25
C VAL A 35 -3.06 7.79 27.46
N GLU A 36 -3.76 7.58 28.58
CA GLU A 36 -3.55 8.32 29.83
C GLU A 36 -2.17 8.09 30.47
N ASN A 37 -1.53 6.96 30.19
CA ASN A 37 -0.23 6.58 30.77
C ASN A 37 0.92 6.80 29.78
N LEU A 38 0.63 7.22 28.54
CA LEU A 38 1.58 7.22 27.44
C LEU A 38 2.82 8.08 27.71
N THR A 39 2.64 9.29 28.26
CA THR A 39 3.76 10.21 28.51
C THR A 39 4.72 9.67 29.56
N ALA A 40 4.20 9.07 30.64
CA ALA A 40 5.02 8.45 31.67
C ALA A 40 5.79 7.24 31.12
N GLU A 41 5.14 6.40 30.31
CA GLU A 41 5.77 5.24 29.70
C GLU A 41 6.87 5.63 28.70
N ILE A 42 6.65 6.69 27.90
CA ILE A 42 7.68 7.24 27.00
C ILE A 42 8.89 7.73 27.80
N ALA A 43 8.67 8.47 28.89
CA ALA A 43 9.75 8.99 29.71
C ALA A 43 10.59 7.85 30.32
N ALA A 44 9.94 6.82 30.88
CA ALA A 44 10.61 5.65 31.42
C ALA A 44 11.45 4.93 30.34
N ARG A 45 10.84 4.58 29.21
CA ARG A 45 11.52 3.84 28.13
C ARG A 45 12.61 4.62 27.43
N SER A 46 12.46 5.93 27.29
CA SER A 46 13.48 6.76 26.66
C SER A 46 14.73 6.91 27.53
N SER A 47 14.62 6.70 28.84
CA SER A 47 15.77 6.73 29.76
C SER A 47 16.56 5.41 29.78
N GLU A 48 15.91 4.31 29.38
CA GLU A 48 16.45 2.95 29.48
C GLU A 48 17.11 2.45 28.18
N ALA A 49 16.91 3.13 27.04
CA ALA A 49 17.20 2.56 25.73
C ALA A 49 18.15 3.41 24.86
N ASP A 50 19.18 2.78 24.29
CA ASP A 50 19.95 3.29 23.13
C ASP A 50 19.15 3.21 21.82
N GLU A 51 17.82 3.30 21.90
CA GLU A 51 16.91 3.04 20.79
C GLU A 51 15.88 4.13 20.58
N SER A 52 15.61 4.30 19.30
CA SER A 52 14.52 5.10 18.80
C SER A 52 13.16 4.54 19.24
N LEU A 53 12.39 5.32 19.99
CA LEU A 53 11.02 4.99 20.35
C LEU A 53 10.01 5.54 19.33
N PHE A 54 9.03 4.71 19.00
CA PHE A 54 7.94 5.04 18.10
C PHE A 54 6.60 4.82 18.80
N ALA A 55 5.60 5.61 18.44
CA ALA A 55 4.23 5.45 18.87
C ALA A 55 3.33 5.29 17.65
N THR A 56 2.35 4.39 17.72
CA THR A 56 1.25 4.36 16.74
C THR A 56 0.46 5.65 16.84
N PHE A 57 0.13 6.23 15.69
CA PHE A 57 -0.55 7.52 15.66
C PHE A 57 -2.06 7.42 15.88
N ALA A 58 -2.66 6.36 15.35
CA ALA A 58 -4.04 6.00 15.62
C ALA A 58 -4.13 5.14 16.90
N VAL A 59 -5.35 5.00 17.42
CA VAL A 59 -5.60 4.34 18.71
C VAL A 59 -6.41 3.05 18.54
N PHE A 60 -6.14 2.08 19.41
CA PHE A 60 -6.78 0.76 19.41
C PHE A 60 -7.84 0.68 20.51
N ASP A 61 -8.96 -0.01 20.24
CA ASP A 61 -10.00 -0.26 21.26
C ASP A 61 -9.59 -1.33 22.27
N LYS A 62 -8.75 -2.27 21.84
CA LYS A 62 -8.22 -3.35 22.66
C LYS A 62 -6.71 -3.24 22.70
N ARG A 63 -6.13 -3.58 23.86
CA ARG A 63 -4.68 -3.64 24.02
C ARG A 63 -4.08 -4.61 22.99
N PRO A 64 -3.18 -4.14 22.10
CA PRO A 64 -2.46 -5.06 21.23
C PRO A 64 -1.51 -5.91 22.08
N LEU A 65 -1.62 -7.23 21.94
CA LEU A 65 -0.86 -8.19 22.75
C LEU A 65 0.50 -8.53 22.13
N THR A 66 0.62 -8.45 20.81
CA THR A 66 1.85 -8.73 20.07
C THR A 66 1.99 -7.81 18.86
N GLY A 67 3.24 -7.57 18.44
CA GLY A 67 3.53 -6.77 17.26
C GLY A 67 3.15 -5.28 17.38
N ARG A 68 3.18 -4.57 16.26
CA ARG A 68 2.82 -3.14 16.18
C ARG A 68 1.32 -2.88 16.02
N GLY A 69 0.52 -3.95 16.07
CA GLY A 69 -0.90 -3.93 15.65
C GLY A 69 -1.05 -3.86 14.12
N LYS A 70 -2.24 -4.19 13.63
CA LYS A 70 -2.60 -4.06 12.20
C LYS A 70 -3.62 -2.94 12.03
N GLY A 71 -3.75 -2.43 10.80
CA GLY A 71 -4.78 -1.44 10.48
C GLY A 71 -6.21 -1.92 10.76
N ALA A 72 -6.42 -3.24 10.79
CA ALA A 72 -7.69 -3.87 11.18
C ALA A 72 -8.04 -3.71 12.67
N ASP A 73 -7.04 -3.46 13.53
CA ASP A 73 -7.21 -3.37 14.98
C ASP A 73 -7.39 -1.92 15.47
N ILE A 74 -7.20 -0.94 14.59
CA ILE A 74 -7.39 0.49 14.89
C ILE A 74 -8.88 0.78 15.14
N GLY A 75 -9.17 1.43 16.26
CA GLY A 75 -10.51 1.84 16.69
C GLY A 75 -10.82 3.32 16.51
N ALA A 76 -9.81 4.18 16.34
CA ALA A 76 -10.03 5.57 15.91
C ALA A 76 -8.77 6.23 15.34
N ILE A 77 -8.97 7.22 14.46
CA ILE A 77 -7.93 8.19 14.09
C ILE A 77 -8.21 9.52 14.79
N VAL A 78 -7.16 10.18 15.27
CA VAL A 78 -7.25 11.43 16.06
C VAL A 78 -6.72 12.65 15.30
N ALA A 79 -5.98 12.43 14.22
CA ALA A 79 -5.30 13.46 13.47
C ALA A 79 -4.88 12.92 12.10
N PHE A 80 -4.42 13.82 11.22
CA PHE A 80 -3.70 13.54 9.99
C PHE A 80 -2.26 14.00 10.15
N PHE A 81 -1.34 13.42 9.38
CA PHE A 81 0.07 13.78 9.50
C PHE A 81 0.83 13.60 8.20
N ALA A 82 1.95 14.30 8.09
CA ALA A 82 2.94 14.16 7.04
C ALA A 82 4.34 14.23 7.63
N ASP A 83 5.23 13.36 7.14
CA ASP A 83 6.66 13.38 7.47
C ASP A 83 7.38 14.29 6.47
N MET A 84 7.70 15.50 6.91
CA MET A 84 8.37 16.53 6.12
C MET A 84 9.89 16.37 6.25
N ASP A 85 10.43 15.37 5.56
CA ASP A 85 11.86 15.02 5.57
C ASP A 85 12.71 15.99 4.73
N VAL A 86 12.84 17.24 5.20
CA VAL A 86 13.73 18.25 4.58
C VAL A 86 15.02 18.41 5.40
N SER A 87 16.13 18.69 4.71
CA SER A 87 17.41 18.92 5.38
C SER A 87 17.41 20.31 6.04
N ASP A 88 17.53 20.37 7.36
CA ASP A 88 17.78 21.65 8.04
C ASP A 88 19.24 22.06 7.83
N ALA A 89 19.52 23.37 7.75
CA ALA A 89 20.83 23.96 7.48
C ALA A 89 21.83 23.64 8.62
N GLY A 90 22.39 22.44 8.57
CA GLY A 90 23.37 21.94 9.54
C GLY A 90 23.40 20.41 9.67
N HIS A 91 22.40 19.70 9.16
CA HIS A 91 22.22 18.27 9.41
C HIS A 91 21.77 17.54 8.13
N TYR A 92 22.22 16.29 7.95
CA TYR A 92 21.91 15.40 6.80
C TYR A 92 22.66 15.75 5.50
N ALA A 93 23.96 15.47 5.45
CA ALA A 93 24.76 15.55 4.23
C ALA A 93 24.25 14.62 3.09
N ASP A 94 23.45 13.60 3.41
CA ASP A 94 22.95 12.58 2.47
C ASP A 94 21.47 12.73 2.09
N ASN A 95 20.75 13.72 2.62
CA ASN A 95 19.36 13.97 2.20
C ASN A 95 19.36 14.70 0.84
N LYS A 96 18.70 14.11 -0.16
CA LYS A 96 18.60 14.66 -1.52
C LYS A 96 17.61 15.83 -1.62
N ASN A 97 16.81 16.07 -0.59
CA ASN A 97 15.86 17.17 -0.55
C ASN A 97 16.56 18.50 -0.29
N PRO A 98 16.03 19.61 -0.84
CA PRO A 98 16.58 20.95 -0.64
C PRO A 98 16.63 21.30 0.85
N ARG A 99 17.62 22.12 1.21
CA ARG A 99 17.72 22.64 2.57
C ARG A 99 16.64 23.68 2.80
N MET A 100 15.86 23.51 3.87
CA MET A 100 14.78 24.41 4.22
C MET A 100 14.73 24.61 5.73
N THR A 101 14.63 25.87 6.15
CA THR A 101 14.25 26.22 7.52
C THR A 101 12.82 25.77 7.80
N LEU A 102 12.47 25.61 9.08
CA LEU A 102 11.09 25.31 9.48
C LEU A 102 10.09 26.37 8.95
N ALA A 103 10.48 27.64 8.93
CA ALA A 103 9.64 28.72 8.42
C ALA A 103 9.37 28.59 6.91
N GLU A 104 10.38 28.26 6.11
CA GLU A 104 10.24 28.03 4.67
C GLU A 104 9.38 26.80 4.40
N LEU A 105 9.59 25.70 5.14
CA LEU A 105 8.77 24.49 5.00
C LEU A 105 7.30 24.75 5.34
N LYS A 106 7.03 25.53 6.39
CA LYS A 106 5.66 25.96 6.74
C LYS A 106 5.05 26.82 5.64
N SER A 107 5.82 27.76 5.09
CA SER A 107 5.39 28.62 3.99
C SER A 107 5.06 27.79 2.74
N ALA A 108 5.89 26.80 2.41
CA ALA A 108 5.65 25.87 1.33
C ALA A 108 4.38 25.05 1.56
N ALA A 109 4.19 24.47 2.76
CA ALA A 109 2.99 23.72 3.10
C ALA A 109 1.70 24.58 2.96
N LEU A 110 1.74 25.84 3.38
CA LEU A 110 0.65 26.79 3.14
C LEU A 110 0.43 27.05 1.65
N GLY A 111 1.50 27.26 0.89
CA GLY A 111 1.46 27.46 -0.56
C GLY A 111 0.91 26.25 -1.32
N TRP A 112 1.07 25.04 -0.77
CA TRP A 112 0.47 23.82 -1.31
C TRP A 112 -1.06 23.80 -1.14
N GLY A 113 -1.62 24.65 -0.28
CA GLY A 113 -3.04 24.71 0.06
C GLY A 113 -3.38 24.01 1.38
N LEU A 114 -2.40 23.47 2.11
CA LEU A 114 -2.63 22.89 3.43
C LEU A 114 -2.94 23.99 4.45
N PRO A 115 -3.84 23.74 5.41
CA PRO A 115 -4.04 24.67 6.49
C PRO A 115 -2.86 24.60 7.47
N LEU A 116 -2.74 25.57 8.38
CA LEU A 116 -1.68 25.56 9.39
C LEU A 116 -1.72 24.27 10.23
N PRO A 117 -0.57 23.65 10.54
CA PRO A 117 -0.55 22.46 11.39
C PRO A 117 -0.98 22.79 12.82
N SER A 118 -1.64 21.83 13.47
CA SER A 118 -2.00 21.87 14.90
C SER A 118 -0.80 21.64 15.81
N ALA A 119 0.17 20.85 15.34
CA ALA A 119 1.44 20.65 16.01
C ALA A 119 2.55 20.39 14.98
N ILE A 120 3.77 20.78 15.33
CA ILE A 120 4.97 20.43 14.58
C ILE A 120 5.94 19.76 15.54
N VAL A 121 6.39 18.57 15.18
CA VAL A 121 7.34 17.76 15.95
C VAL A 121 8.66 17.72 15.20
N ASN A 122 9.76 18.14 15.83
CA ASN A 122 11.09 17.80 15.37
C ASN A 122 11.36 16.33 15.70
N SER A 123 11.47 15.48 14.68
CA SER A 123 11.72 14.04 14.84
C SER A 123 13.18 13.70 15.21
N GLY A 124 14.00 14.74 15.39
CA GLY A 124 15.45 14.71 15.44
C GLY A 124 16.08 14.83 14.05
N ARG A 125 15.36 14.49 12.96
CA ARG A 125 15.93 14.39 11.60
C ARG A 125 15.10 14.95 10.47
N GLY A 126 14.00 15.61 10.82
CA GLY A 126 13.00 16.19 9.95
C GLY A 126 11.85 16.66 10.81
N TYR A 127 10.77 17.09 10.19
CA TYR A 127 9.60 17.57 10.93
C TYR A 127 8.37 16.73 10.62
N HIS A 128 7.62 16.33 11.64
CA HIS A 128 6.28 15.82 11.44
C HIS A 128 5.29 16.97 11.60
N PHE A 129 4.48 17.18 10.57
CA PHE A 129 3.39 18.14 10.62
C PHE A 129 2.10 17.39 10.90
N GLU A 130 1.30 17.91 11.84
CA GLU A 130 0.12 17.21 12.34
C GLU A 130 -1.10 18.12 12.33
N TRP A 131 -2.21 17.59 11.81
CA TRP A 131 -3.51 18.27 11.72
C TRP A 131 -4.51 17.48 12.57
N ARG A 132 -4.75 17.97 13.79
CA ARG A 132 -5.60 17.29 14.78
C ARG A 132 -7.08 17.40 14.39
N LEU A 133 -7.81 16.31 14.55
CA LEU A 133 -9.24 16.32 14.34
C LEU A 133 -9.97 17.02 15.49
N ASP A 134 -11.05 17.73 15.17
CA ASP A 134 -11.92 18.36 16.19
C ASP A 134 -12.67 17.30 17.02
N LYS A 135 -12.96 16.16 16.39
CA LYS A 135 -13.46 14.93 17.00
C LYS A 135 -12.70 13.72 16.43
N PRO A 136 -12.36 12.72 17.27
CA PRO A 136 -11.78 11.49 16.77
C PRO A 136 -12.76 10.81 15.81
N PHE A 137 -12.24 10.30 14.69
CA PHE A 137 -13.05 9.50 13.79
C PHE A 137 -13.02 8.05 14.29
N ILE A 138 -14.13 7.64 14.90
CA ILE A 138 -14.32 6.30 15.47
C ILE A 138 -14.55 5.28 14.35
N ILE A 139 -13.89 4.14 14.44
CA ILE A 139 -13.96 3.07 13.45
C ILE A 139 -14.62 1.86 14.10
N THR A 140 -15.91 1.66 13.82
CA THR A 140 -16.69 0.52 14.32
C THR A 140 -17.07 -0.47 13.22
N THR A 141 -17.00 -0.03 11.96
CA THR A 141 -17.37 -0.81 10.78
C THR A 141 -16.25 -0.84 9.73
N GLU A 142 -16.31 -1.81 8.81
CA GLU A 142 -15.35 -1.91 7.70
C GLU A 142 -15.48 -0.75 6.69
N ALA A 143 -16.69 -0.20 6.55
CA ALA A 143 -16.92 0.98 5.72
C ALA A 143 -16.21 2.22 6.30
N GLU A 144 -16.30 2.44 7.61
CA GLU A 144 -15.56 3.50 8.31
C GLU A 144 -14.06 3.27 8.24
N ARG A 145 -13.61 2.02 8.38
CA ARG A 145 -12.19 1.67 8.24
C ARG A 145 -11.67 2.00 6.85
N THR A 146 -12.44 1.64 5.83
CA THR A 146 -12.13 1.95 4.43
C THR A 146 -12.08 3.46 4.21
N ARG A 147 -13.06 4.21 4.73
CA ARG A 147 -13.11 5.68 4.66
C ARG A 147 -11.86 6.31 5.31
N ALA A 148 -11.53 5.94 6.55
CA ALA A 148 -10.37 6.46 7.27
C ALA A 148 -9.05 6.15 6.56
N ASN A 149 -8.86 4.90 6.11
CA ASN A 149 -7.67 4.50 5.38
C ASN A 149 -7.53 5.27 4.06
N LEU A 150 -8.63 5.46 3.33
CA LEU A 150 -8.64 6.20 2.08
C LEU A 150 -8.35 7.69 2.31
N ALA A 151 -8.90 8.28 3.37
CA ALA A 151 -8.66 9.67 3.73
C ALA A 151 -7.18 9.91 4.05
N LEU A 152 -6.58 9.11 4.93
CA LEU A 152 -5.16 9.22 5.28
C LEU A 152 -4.24 9.03 4.06
N LYS A 153 -4.52 8.04 3.21
CA LYS A 153 -3.76 7.78 1.98
C LYS A 153 -3.87 8.94 0.99
N ARG A 154 -5.07 9.46 0.76
CA ARG A 154 -5.30 10.58 -0.17
C ARG A 154 -4.63 11.85 0.33
N PHE A 155 -4.78 12.16 1.62
CA PHE A 155 -4.09 13.28 2.24
C PHE A 155 -2.57 13.18 2.07
N ASN A 156 -1.95 12.06 2.45
CA ASN A 156 -0.51 11.86 2.29
C ASN A 156 -0.08 11.96 0.82
N SER A 157 -0.87 11.39 -0.10
CA SER A 157 -0.58 11.44 -1.54
C SER A 157 -0.64 12.86 -2.08
N TYR A 158 -1.60 13.67 -1.62
CA TYR A 158 -1.68 15.09 -1.95
C TYR A 158 -0.46 15.85 -1.46
N VAL A 159 -0.04 15.65 -0.20
CA VAL A 159 1.16 16.31 0.35
C VAL A 159 2.41 15.91 -0.45
N ILE A 160 2.57 14.63 -0.78
CA ILE A 160 3.70 14.12 -1.59
C ILE A 160 3.68 14.74 -3.00
N GLU A 161 2.52 14.82 -3.64
CA GLU A 161 2.38 15.43 -4.96
C GLU A 161 2.81 16.90 -4.93
N LYS A 162 2.31 17.67 -3.97
CA LYS A 162 2.65 19.09 -3.81
C LYS A 162 4.11 19.33 -3.42
N ALA A 163 4.67 18.47 -2.58
CA ALA A 163 6.09 18.49 -2.29
C ALA A 163 6.93 18.18 -3.54
N ALA A 164 6.53 17.19 -4.35
CA ALA A 164 7.24 16.81 -5.57
C ALA A 164 7.21 17.91 -6.64
N GLU A 165 6.09 18.65 -6.77
CA GLU A 165 6.01 19.87 -7.61
C GLU A 165 7.08 20.92 -7.20
N ALA A 166 7.46 20.95 -5.92
CA ALA A 166 8.51 21.79 -5.38
C ALA A 166 9.90 21.12 -5.33
N GLY A 167 10.07 19.96 -5.95
CA GLY A 167 11.34 19.21 -5.97
C GLY A 167 11.70 18.51 -4.65
N ILE A 168 10.74 18.36 -3.74
CA ILE A 168 10.92 17.70 -2.44
C ILE A 168 10.31 16.30 -2.51
N LYS A 169 11.10 15.29 -2.17
CA LYS A 169 10.65 13.90 -2.10
C LYS A 169 10.28 13.53 -0.66
N LEU A 170 9.01 13.29 -0.40
CA LEU A 170 8.52 12.83 0.91
C LEU A 170 8.13 11.35 0.87
N ASP A 171 8.25 10.69 2.03
CA ASP A 171 7.81 9.30 2.21
C ASP A 171 6.30 9.20 2.47
N SER A 172 5.69 8.11 2.02
CA SER A 172 4.26 7.86 2.25
C SER A 172 4.01 7.27 3.63
N MET A 173 3.19 7.96 4.40
CA MET A 173 2.85 7.62 5.77
C MET A 173 1.34 7.42 6.00
N GLY A 174 0.57 7.27 4.92
CA GLY A 174 -0.90 7.30 4.96
C GLY A 174 -1.63 6.02 5.39
N ASP A 175 -0.97 5.01 5.96
CA ASP A 175 -1.67 3.82 6.49
C ASP A 175 -2.13 4.01 7.95
N LEU A 176 -3.23 3.31 8.28
CA LEU A 176 -3.89 3.41 9.59
C LEU A 176 -3.00 3.03 10.79
N ALA A 177 -2.12 2.05 10.64
CA ALA A 177 -1.27 1.57 11.72
C ALA A 177 0.13 2.19 11.69
N ARG A 178 0.28 3.36 11.05
CA ARG A 178 1.59 3.99 10.94
C ARG A 178 2.09 4.45 12.31
N VAL A 179 3.38 4.22 12.52
CA VAL A 179 4.11 4.65 13.70
C VAL A 179 4.98 5.87 13.38
N LYS A 180 5.14 6.75 14.37
CA LYS A 180 6.00 7.94 14.29
C LYS A 180 6.92 8.01 15.49
N ARG A 181 7.99 8.79 15.40
CA ARG A 181 8.83 9.09 16.57
C ARG A 181 7.97 9.69 17.68
N ALA A 182 8.15 9.22 18.91
CA ALA A 182 7.34 9.64 20.04
C ALA A 182 7.88 10.96 20.63
N PRO A 183 7.13 12.08 20.59
CA PRO A 183 7.53 13.29 21.31
C PRO A 183 7.88 13.01 22.78
N GLY A 184 8.97 13.61 23.25
CA GLY A 184 9.55 13.36 24.57
C GLY A 184 10.58 12.22 24.63
N SER A 185 10.80 11.50 23.51
CA SER A 185 11.85 10.49 23.42
C SER A 185 13.13 11.01 22.74
N VAL A 186 14.09 10.12 22.54
CA VAL A 186 15.32 10.39 21.78
C VAL A 186 15.37 9.53 20.51
N ASN A 187 15.88 10.11 19.42
CA ASN A 187 16.14 9.46 18.15
C ASN A 187 17.59 8.96 18.09
N HIS A 188 17.75 7.64 18.24
CA HIS A 188 19.01 6.94 18.13
C HIS A 188 19.21 6.40 16.71
N ARG A 189 20.34 6.71 16.09
CA ARG A 189 20.80 6.05 14.86
C ARG A 189 22.23 5.53 15.07
N PRO A 190 22.53 4.28 14.68
CA PRO A 190 23.88 3.75 14.76
C PRO A 190 24.90 4.67 14.09
N GLY A 191 26.02 4.93 14.77
CA GLY A 191 27.12 5.75 14.25
C GLY A 191 26.84 7.26 14.22
N GLN A 192 25.77 7.76 14.86
CA GLN A 192 25.46 9.18 14.89
C GLN A 192 24.97 9.64 16.27
N SER A 193 25.17 10.92 16.58
CA SER A 193 24.68 11.50 17.83
C SER A 193 23.17 11.36 17.95
N ALA A 194 22.72 10.94 19.13
CA ALA A 194 21.32 10.86 19.49
C ALA A 194 20.70 12.27 19.50
N ARG A 195 19.44 12.38 19.08
CA ARG A 195 18.76 13.69 18.93
C ARG A 195 17.39 13.68 19.60
N PRO A 196 17.02 14.72 20.35
CA PRO A 196 15.73 14.75 21.01
C PRO A 196 14.58 14.79 19.98
N VAL A 197 13.44 14.25 20.37
CA VAL A 197 12.18 14.31 19.63
C VAL A 197 11.25 15.30 20.34
N ASP A 198 11.18 16.52 19.83
CA ASP A 198 10.56 17.65 20.53
C ASP A 198 9.34 18.18 19.79
N VAL A 199 8.30 18.54 20.54
CA VAL A 199 7.23 19.38 20.01
C VAL A 199 7.78 20.81 19.91
N VAL A 200 7.98 21.30 18.69
CA VAL A 200 8.55 22.64 18.48
C VAL A 200 7.45 23.70 18.43
N GLU A 201 6.31 23.37 17.82
CA GLU A 201 5.12 24.23 17.78
C GLU A 201 3.87 23.43 18.17
N LEU A 202 2.97 24.07 18.93
CA LEU A 202 1.71 23.49 19.37
C LEU A 202 0.65 24.58 19.39
N GLU A 203 -0.47 24.34 18.71
CA GLU A 203 -1.69 25.15 18.77
C GLU A 203 -2.84 24.26 19.30
N PRO A 204 -3.07 24.22 20.62
CA PRO A 204 -4.00 23.30 21.29
C PRO A 204 -5.45 23.37 20.81
N ASN A 205 -5.86 24.53 20.29
CA ASN A 205 -7.23 24.78 19.85
C ASN A 205 -7.39 24.69 18.33
N ARG A 206 -6.31 24.53 17.57
CA ARG A 206 -6.37 24.38 16.11
C ARG A 206 -6.75 22.95 15.76
N THR A 207 -7.97 22.76 15.29
CA THR A 207 -8.48 21.44 14.90
C THR A 207 -9.25 21.52 13.59
N TYR A 208 -9.40 20.38 12.93
CA TYR A 208 -10.06 20.25 11.62
C TYR A 208 -11.10 19.14 11.64
N THR A 209 -12.19 19.29 10.92
CA THR A 209 -13.12 18.17 10.72
C THR A 209 -12.50 17.14 9.78
N ILE A 210 -12.92 15.87 9.86
CA ILE A 210 -12.46 14.86 8.91
C ILE A 210 -12.86 15.23 7.47
N GLU A 211 -14.01 15.86 7.27
CA GLU A 211 -14.48 16.30 5.95
C GLU A 211 -13.56 17.33 5.31
N VAL A 212 -13.02 18.27 6.11
CA VAL A 212 -12.00 19.22 5.63
C VAL A 212 -10.75 18.46 5.20
N MET A 213 -10.30 17.51 6.02
CA MET A 213 -9.11 16.72 5.72
C MET A 213 -9.29 15.80 4.51
N GLU A 214 -10.49 15.26 4.30
CA GLU A 214 -10.88 14.48 3.12
C GLU A 214 -10.90 15.29 1.83
N GLY A 215 -10.98 16.62 1.93
CA GLY A 215 -10.88 17.56 0.81
C GLY A 215 -9.50 17.55 0.14
N PHE A 216 -8.44 17.22 0.88
CA PHE A 216 -7.08 17.12 0.34
C PHE A 216 -6.91 15.81 -0.43
N LYS A 217 -7.09 15.92 -1.73
CA LYS A 217 -6.95 14.83 -2.69
C LYS A 217 -5.91 15.27 -3.71
N PRO A 218 -4.99 14.38 -4.12
CA PRO A 218 -4.05 14.70 -5.18
C PRO A 218 -4.82 15.24 -6.40
N SER A 219 -4.28 16.29 -7.04
CA SER A 219 -4.93 16.98 -8.18
C SER A 219 -5.24 16.02 -9.31
N VAL A 220 -4.41 15.00 -9.40
CA VAL A 220 -4.66 13.78 -10.12
C VAL A 220 -5.08 12.77 -9.06
N SER A 221 -6.38 12.44 -8.95
CA SER A 221 -6.68 11.03 -8.63
C SER A 221 -5.76 10.27 -9.55
N ARG A 222 -4.90 9.36 -9.08
CA ARG A 222 -4.19 8.48 -10.02
C ARG A 222 -5.21 7.58 -10.76
N HIS A 223 -6.17 8.12 -11.53
CA HIS A 223 -5.98 8.08 -12.96
C HIS A 223 -4.55 8.56 -13.21
N ARG A 224 -3.62 7.59 -13.24
CA ARG A 224 -2.57 7.74 -14.23
C ARG A 224 -3.32 8.14 -15.50
N GLU A 225 -3.26 9.41 -15.87
CA GLU A 225 -2.99 9.73 -17.27
C GLU A 225 -1.62 9.09 -17.55
N SER A 226 -1.62 7.77 -17.65
CA SER A 226 -0.61 7.09 -18.43
C SER A 226 -1.03 7.39 -19.86
N GLN A 227 -0.49 8.46 -20.40
CA GLN A 227 0.32 8.19 -21.58
C GLN A 227 1.23 7.05 -21.18
N ALA A 228 0.91 5.87 -21.73
CA ALA A 228 1.76 4.72 -21.89
C ALA A 228 3.23 4.96 -21.47
N VAL A 229 3.51 4.80 -20.18
CA VAL A 229 4.70 4.05 -19.80
C VAL A 229 4.12 2.72 -19.36
N LEU A 230 3.94 1.90 -20.39
CA LEU A 230 3.74 0.48 -20.34
C LEU A 230 4.58 -0.08 -19.18
N ASN A 231 3.93 -0.67 -18.18
CA ASN A 231 4.67 -1.57 -17.30
C ASN A 231 4.91 -2.81 -18.16
N GLU A 232 5.96 -2.79 -18.98
CA GLU A 232 6.39 -3.96 -19.75
C GLU A 232 6.80 -5.12 -18.84
N THR A 233 6.97 -4.85 -17.54
CA THR A 233 7.34 -5.85 -16.54
C THR A 233 6.10 -6.54 -15.97
N GLY A 234 5.87 -7.76 -16.42
CA GLY A 234 4.82 -8.67 -15.94
C GLY A 234 4.69 -9.88 -16.88
N PRO A 235 3.87 -10.90 -16.52
CA PRO A 235 3.56 -12.01 -17.43
C PRO A 235 3.00 -11.49 -18.76
N SER A 236 3.41 -12.09 -19.89
CA SER A 236 2.93 -11.75 -21.22
C SER A 236 1.45 -12.09 -21.38
N TRP A 237 0.61 -11.10 -21.67
CA TRP A 237 -0.81 -11.31 -21.98
C TRP A 237 -0.99 -12.13 -23.27
N ASP A 238 -0.16 -11.87 -24.29
CA ASP A 238 -0.21 -12.59 -25.56
C ASP A 238 0.03 -14.10 -25.37
N GLN A 239 1.00 -14.47 -24.53
CA GLN A 239 1.24 -15.88 -24.20
C GLN A 239 0.06 -16.52 -23.45
N VAL A 240 -0.59 -15.78 -22.55
CA VAL A 240 -1.81 -16.24 -21.87
C VAL A 240 -2.94 -16.46 -22.88
N VAL A 241 -3.23 -15.47 -23.73
CA VAL A 241 -4.29 -15.57 -24.77
C VAL A 241 -4.01 -16.72 -25.74
N ALA A 242 -2.75 -16.90 -26.14
CA ALA A 242 -2.35 -17.93 -27.09
C ALA A 242 -2.43 -19.35 -26.51
N ASN A 243 -2.34 -19.53 -25.19
CA ASN A 243 -2.14 -20.86 -24.60
C ASN A 243 -3.16 -21.28 -23.53
N ASP A 244 -3.77 -20.35 -22.81
CA ASP A 244 -4.67 -20.66 -21.70
C ASP A 244 -6.09 -21.03 -22.19
N PRO A 245 -6.63 -22.21 -21.84
CA PRO A 245 -7.95 -22.64 -22.30
C PRO A 245 -9.09 -21.79 -21.72
N PHE A 246 -8.95 -21.26 -20.50
CA PHE A 246 -10.00 -20.48 -19.84
C PHE A 246 -10.14 -19.07 -20.44
N ILE A 247 -9.04 -18.36 -20.64
CA ILE A 247 -9.02 -17.05 -21.30
C ILE A 247 -9.47 -17.16 -22.76
N LYS A 248 -9.07 -18.22 -23.48
CA LYS A 248 -9.61 -18.51 -24.82
C LYS A 248 -11.13 -18.67 -24.80
N HIS A 249 -11.66 -19.42 -23.84
CA HIS A 249 -13.11 -19.55 -23.66
C HIS A 249 -13.76 -18.19 -23.39
N CYS A 250 -13.20 -17.40 -22.48
CA CYS A 250 -13.73 -16.08 -22.13
C CYS A 250 -13.73 -15.10 -23.31
N ILE A 251 -12.68 -15.10 -24.13
CA ILE A 251 -12.59 -14.26 -25.33
C ILE A 251 -13.60 -14.71 -26.39
N ALA A 252 -13.66 -16.02 -26.67
CA ALA A 252 -14.56 -16.58 -27.68
C ALA A 252 -16.04 -16.38 -27.33
N ASN A 253 -16.37 -16.33 -26.04
CA ASN A 253 -17.74 -16.27 -25.52
C ASN A 253 -18.03 -14.97 -24.75
N ALA A 254 -17.28 -13.89 -25.00
CA ALA A 254 -17.28 -12.69 -24.15
C ALA A 254 -18.67 -12.10 -23.84
N ARG A 255 -19.61 -12.19 -24.79
CA ARG A 255 -20.99 -11.68 -24.64
C ARG A 255 -21.89 -12.57 -23.79
N THR A 256 -21.51 -13.82 -23.57
CA THR A 256 -22.35 -14.85 -22.92
C THR A 256 -21.72 -15.44 -21.66
N ILE A 257 -20.43 -15.23 -21.43
CA ILE A 257 -19.78 -15.63 -20.17
C ILE A 257 -20.44 -14.95 -18.97
N THR A 258 -20.41 -15.65 -17.84
CA THR A 258 -20.93 -15.15 -16.57
C THR A 258 -20.16 -13.92 -16.08
N TYR A 259 -20.72 -13.23 -15.08
CA TYR A 259 -20.00 -12.14 -14.41
C TYR A 259 -18.71 -12.64 -13.72
N GLY A 260 -18.75 -13.83 -13.10
CA GLY A 260 -17.59 -14.43 -12.43
C GLY A 260 -16.43 -14.72 -13.39
N GLU A 261 -16.74 -15.29 -14.55
CA GLU A 261 -15.75 -15.56 -15.61
C GLU A 261 -15.16 -14.27 -16.18
N TRP A 262 -16.02 -13.28 -16.45
CA TRP A 262 -15.55 -11.96 -16.89
C TRP A 262 -14.63 -11.31 -15.84
N PHE A 263 -15.00 -11.34 -14.57
CA PHE A 263 -14.19 -10.75 -13.51
C PHE A 263 -12.86 -11.49 -13.34
N ALA A 264 -12.85 -12.82 -13.48
CA ALA A 264 -11.63 -13.61 -13.50
C ALA A 264 -10.73 -13.25 -14.70
N GLY A 265 -11.30 -13.04 -15.89
CA GLY A 265 -10.58 -12.53 -17.06
C GLY A 265 -9.94 -11.16 -16.83
N ILE A 266 -10.68 -10.22 -16.25
CA ILE A 266 -10.15 -8.90 -15.83
C ILE A 266 -9.02 -9.05 -14.82
N SER A 267 -9.18 -9.95 -13.86
CA SER A 267 -8.20 -10.23 -12.81
C SER A 267 -6.86 -10.77 -13.35
N ILE A 268 -6.93 -11.64 -14.35
CA ILE A 268 -5.76 -12.21 -15.03
C ILE A 268 -5.10 -11.13 -15.90
N ALA A 269 -5.86 -10.48 -16.78
CA ALA A 269 -5.35 -9.43 -17.66
C ALA A 269 -4.66 -8.32 -16.86
N ALA A 270 -5.28 -7.82 -15.78
CA ALA A 270 -4.75 -6.75 -14.93
C ALA A 270 -3.36 -7.04 -14.32
N ARG A 271 -2.98 -8.32 -14.20
CA ARG A 271 -1.69 -8.76 -13.61
C ARG A 271 -0.60 -8.98 -14.65
N CYS A 272 -0.92 -8.93 -15.95
CA CYS A 272 0.06 -9.02 -17.04
C CYS A 272 0.86 -7.71 -17.20
N GLY A 273 1.95 -7.78 -17.96
CA GLY A 273 2.57 -6.57 -18.51
C GLY A 273 1.51 -5.76 -19.26
N ASN A 274 1.45 -4.45 -19.03
CA ASN A 274 0.40 -3.57 -19.58
C ASN A 274 -1.04 -3.97 -19.20
N GLY A 275 -1.21 -4.68 -18.09
CA GLY A 275 -2.45 -5.39 -17.78
C GLY A 275 -3.73 -4.57 -17.70
N ARG A 276 -3.66 -3.27 -17.38
CA ARG A 276 -4.84 -2.39 -17.39
C ARG A 276 -5.41 -2.22 -18.80
N GLU A 277 -4.54 -2.06 -19.81
CA GLU A 277 -4.95 -1.93 -21.20
C GLU A 277 -5.63 -3.21 -21.68
N HIS A 278 -4.96 -4.35 -21.48
CA HIS A 278 -5.50 -5.67 -21.83
C HIS A 278 -6.84 -5.97 -21.13
N ALA A 279 -7.00 -5.57 -19.86
CA ALA A 279 -8.27 -5.72 -19.16
C ALA A 279 -9.39 -4.87 -19.80
N HIS A 280 -9.11 -3.65 -20.24
CA HIS A 280 -10.09 -2.86 -20.98
C HIS A 280 -10.38 -3.45 -22.37
N GLU A 281 -9.38 -3.91 -23.11
CA GLU A 281 -9.55 -4.55 -24.41
C GLU A 281 -10.41 -5.81 -24.30
N PHE A 282 -10.11 -6.67 -23.33
CA PHE A 282 -10.89 -7.85 -23.02
C PHE A 282 -12.35 -7.50 -22.67
N SER A 283 -12.56 -6.51 -21.80
CA SER A 283 -13.91 -6.08 -21.39
C SER A 283 -14.73 -5.53 -22.56
N LYS A 284 -14.09 -4.82 -23.50
CA LYS A 284 -14.74 -4.26 -24.71
C LYS A 284 -15.31 -5.34 -25.66
N LEU A 285 -14.90 -6.61 -25.53
CA LEU A 285 -15.48 -7.71 -26.31
C LEU A 285 -16.97 -7.94 -26.00
N ASP A 286 -17.44 -7.48 -24.84
CA ASP A 286 -18.87 -7.35 -24.49
C ASP A 286 -19.26 -5.87 -24.34
N PRO A 287 -19.65 -5.19 -25.42
CA PRO A 287 -20.05 -3.78 -25.37
C PRO A 287 -21.25 -3.50 -24.45
N ALA A 288 -22.10 -4.49 -24.18
CA ALA A 288 -23.25 -4.32 -23.31
C ALA A 288 -22.85 -4.26 -21.83
N ARG A 289 -21.77 -4.97 -21.47
CA ARG A 289 -21.20 -5.00 -20.12
C ARG A 289 -20.12 -3.95 -19.91
N TYR A 290 -19.38 -3.59 -20.98
CA TYR A 290 -18.26 -2.67 -20.88
C TYR A 290 -18.68 -1.29 -20.40
N ASN A 291 -18.09 -0.88 -19.29
CA ASN A 291 -18.08 0.49 -18.83
C ASN A 291 -16.66 0.82 -18.37
N ALA A 292 -16.06 1.88 -18.91
CA ALA A 292 -14.67 2.22 -18.62
C ALA A 292 -14.41 2.39 -17.11
N ARG A 293 -15.27 3.15 -16.43
CA ARG A 293 -15.17 3.39 -14.97
C ARG A 293 -15.37 2.11 -14.17
N ALA A 294 -16.41 1.33 -14.47
CA ALA A 294 -16.66 0.07 -13.75
C ALA A 294 -15.54 -0.95 -13.99
N THR A 295 -14.93 -0.95 -15.18
CA THR A 295 -13.78 -1.80 -15.51
C THR A 295 -12.55 -1.36 -14.70
N ASP A 296 -12.27 -0.06 -14.61
CA ASP A 296 -11.20 0.48 -13.75
C ASP A 296 -11.40 0.10 -12.28
N GLU A 297 -12.62 0.21 -11.77
CA GLU A 297 -12.95 -0.18 -10.39
C GLU A 297 -12.66 -1.66 -10.14
N LYS A 298 -12.96 -2.54 -11.11
CA LYS A 298 -12.71 -3.98 -11.01
C LYS A 298 -11.23 -4.33 -11.12
N ILE A 299 -10.48 -3.62 -11.95
CA ILE A 299 -9.01 -3.72 -12.01
C ILE A 299 -8.39 -3.31 -10.68
N ASP A 300 -8.87 -2.22 -10.08
CA ASP A 300 -8.36 -1.76 -8.78
C ASP A 300 -8.75 -2.71 -7.65
N GLU A 301 -9.96 -3.25 -7.67
CA GLU A 301 -10.45 -4.25 -6.72
C GLU A 301 -9.56 -5.48 -6.72
N THR A 302 -9.31 -6.05 -7.91
CA THR A 302 -8.52 -7.28 -8.00
C THR A 302 -7.05 -7.06 -7.64
N LEU A 303 -6.44 -5.92 -7.98
CA LEU A 303 -5.05 -5.62 -7.62
C LEU A 303 -4.84 -5.34 -6.13
N LYS A 304 -5.91 -5.04 -5.37
CA LYS A 304 -5.86 -4.92 -3.91
C LYS A 304 -5.86 -6.28 -3.20
N VAL A 305 -6.42 -7.31 -3.83
CA VAL A 305 -6.48 -8.67 -3.29
C VAL A 305 -5.22 -9.43 -3.71
N GLY A 306 -4.42 -9.86 -2.74
CA GLY A 306 -3.23 -10.66 -2.99
C GLY A 306 -3.58 -12.04 -3.55
N GLY A 307 -2.83 -12.50 -4.56
CA GLY A 307 -3.02 -13.81 -5.20
C GLY A 307 -3.50 -13.69 -6.64
N ALA A 308 -3.11 -14.66 -7.47
CA ALA A 308 -3.60 -14.81 -8.84
C ALA A 308 -4.84 -15.72 -8.85
N VAL A 309 -5.70 -15.56 -9.85
CA VAL A 309 -6.76 -16.54 -10.14
C VAL A 309 -6.11 -17.90 -10.39
N THR A 310 -6.55 -18.94 -9.68
CA THR A 310 -5.99 -20.29 -9.78
C THR A 310 -6.90 -21.19 -10.61
N TYR A 311 -6.35 -22.26 -11.19
CA TYR A 311 -7.18 -23.25 -11.87
C TYR A 311 -8.12 -24.00 -10.92
N ALA A 312 -7.76 -24.13 -9.63
CA ALA A 312 -8.67 -24.65 -8.62
C ALA A 312 -9.94 -23.79 -8.52
N TYR A 313 -9.78 -22.47 -8.41
CA TYR A 313 -10.91 -21.53 -8.41
C TYR A 313 -11.73 -21.60 -9.72
N ILE A 314 -11.07 -21.66 -10.88
CA ILE A 314 -11.74 -21.74 -12.18
C ILE A 314 -12.61 -23.02 -12.28
N ARG A 315 -12.14 -24.16 -11.75
CA ARG A 315 -12.90 -25.41 -11.78
C ARG A 315 -14.01 -25.48 -10.75
N GLU A 316 -13.70 -25.10 -9.52
CA GLU A 316 -14.54 -25.36 -8.35
C GLU A 316 -15.60 -24.27 -8.19
N GLU A 317 -15.25 -23.01 -8.46
CA GLU A 317 -16.13 -21.87 -8.25
C GLU A 317 -16.75 -21.36 -9.55
N LEU A 318 -15.98 -21.31 -10.66
CA LEU A 318 -16.51 -20.89 -11.96
C LEU A 318 -17.10 -22.05 -12.78
N GLY A 319 -16.82 -23.29 -12.39
CA GLY A 319 -17.35 -24.48 -13.05
C GLY A 319 -16.75 -24.79 -14.42
N PHE A 320 -15.68 -24.10 -14.85
CA PHE A 320 -15.08 -24.31 -16.16
C PHE A 320 -14.12 -25.52 -16.12
N ARG A 321 -14.54 -26.63 -16.74
CA ARG A 321 -13.79 -27.90 -16.78
C ARG A 321 -12.82 -28.06 -17.96
N GLY A 322 -12.81 -27.12 -18.91
CA GLY A 322 -11.91 -27.18 -20.08
C GLY A 322 -10.42 -27.09 -19.73
N VAL A 323 -10.07 -26.76 -18.47
CA VAL A 323 -8.69 -26.79 -17.96
C VAL A 323 -8.18 -28.21 -17.71
N ASP A 324 -9.07 -29.18 -17.46
CA ASP A 324 -8.71 -30.58 -17.20
C ASP A 324 -8.38 -31.32 -18.50
N GLU A 325 -8.85 -30.80 -19.63
CA GLU A 325 -8.63 -31.34 -20.97
C GLU A 325 -7.35 -30.80 -21.62
N ASP A 326 -6.79 -29.70 -21.11
CA ASP A 326 -5.51 -29.15 -21.58
C ASP A 326 -4.34 -29.76 -20.79
N GLU A 327 -3.39 -30.34 -21.52
CA GLU A 327 -2.26 -31.07 -20.95
C GLU A 327 -1.37 -30.21 -20.03
N LEU A 328 -1.23 -28.92 -20.33
CA LEU A 328 -0.40 -28.01 -19.52
C LEU A 328 -1.22 -27.34 -18.44
N ALA A 329 -2.42 -26.83 -18.76
CA ALA A 329 -3.26 -26.15 -17.77
C ALA A 329 -3.62 -27.07 -16.59
N SER A 330 -3.82 -28.37 -16.84
CA SER A 330 -4.08 -29.37 -15.80
C SER A 330 -2.91 -29.57 -14.81
N ARG A 331 -1.68 -29.17 -15.19
CA ARG A 331 -0.45 -29.30 -14.37
C ARG A 331 0.03 -27.96 -13.80
N LEU A 332 -0.50 -26.84 -14.28
CA LEU A 332 -0.14 -25.49 -13.84
C LEU A 332 -1.01 -25.02 -12.68
N HIS A 333 -0.60 -23.93 -12.02
CA HIS A 333 -1.33 -23.38 -10.87
C HIS A 333 -2.32 -22.28 -11.29
N SER A 334 -1.97 -21.48 -12.30
CA SER A 334 -2.74 -20.33 -12.77
C SER A 334 -2.58 -20.08 -14.27
N PRO A 335 -3.58 -19.49 -14.95
CA PRO A 335 -3.41 -18.94 -16.31
C PRO A 335 -2.18 -18.05 -16.48
N LEU A 336 -1.79 -17.30 -15.43
CA LEU A 336 -0.62 -16.42 -15.48
C LEU A 336 0.71 -17.17 -15.63
N ASP A 337 0.75 -18.48 -15.37
CA ASP A 337 1.97 -19.26 -15.52
C ASP A 337 2.38 -19.37 -17.00
N PHE A 338 1.43 -19.40 -17.94
CA PHE A 338 1.72 -19.29 -19.38
C PHE A 338 2.38 -17.95 -19.72
N GLY A 339 1.94 -16.85 -19.11
CA GLY A 339 2.54 -15.53 -19.33
C GLY A 339 3.96 -15.39 -18.80
N LYS A 340 4.41 -16.26 -17.88
CA LYS A 340 5.77 -16.24 -17.32
C LYS A 340 6.75 -17.07 -18.13
N MET A 341 6.26 -17.96 -18.99
CA MET A 341 7.09 -18.86 -19.79
C MET A 341 7.39 -18.22 -21.16
N PRO A 342 8.62 -18.37 -21.68
CA PRO A 342 8.92 -18.05 -23.07
C PRO A 342 8.12 -18.95 -24.03
N GLU A 343 7.80 -18.43 -25.21
CA GLU A 343 7.08 -19.17 -26.26
C GLU A 343 7.74 -20.51 -26.61
N ALA A 344 9.08 -20.50 -26.72
CA ALA A 344 9.86 -21.70 -27.03
C ALA A 344 9.72 -22.78 -25.94
N GLU A 345 9.58 -22.40 -24.67
CA GLU A 345 9.38 -23.34 -23.57
C GLU A 345 7.99 -23.98 -23.64
N ILE A 346 6.95 -23.16 -23.88
CA ILE A 346 5.58 -23.68 -24.04
C ILE A 346 5.49 -24.60 -25.26
N HIS A 347 6.14 -24.24 -26.36
CA HIS A 347 6.20 -25.09 -27.56
C HIS A 347 6.79 -26.46 -27.21
N VAL A 348 7.98 -26.51 -26.59
CA VAL A 348 8.62 -27.76 -26.17
C VAL A 348 7.71 -28.55 -25.21
N LEU A 349 7.11 -27.91 -24.22
CA LEU A 349 6.22 -28.57 -23.26
C LEU A 349 4.94 -29.16 -23.91
N ARG A 350 4.47 -28.59 -25.04
CA ARG A 350 3.30 -29.09 -25.78
C ARG A 350 3.66 -30.11 -26.86
N THR A 351 4.88 -30.04 -27.40
CA THR A 351 5.28 -30.88 -28.54
C THR A 351 6.24 -31.97 -28.18
N THR A 352 6.78 -32.01 -26.96
CA THR A 352 7.90 -32.90 -26.64
C THR A 352 7.71 -33.58 -25.28
N ALA A 353 7.88 -34.90 -25.25
CA ALA A 353 7.94 -35.70 -24.03
C ALA A 353 9.38 -36.17 -23.79
N TYR A 354 9.85 -36.15 -22.54
CA TYR A 354 11.15 -36.69 -22.16
C TYR A 354 10.98 -38.04 -21.49
N ASP A 355 11.58 -39.08 -22.06
CA ASP A 355 11.57 -40.43 -21.50
C ASP A 355 12.77 -40.65 -20.59
N LEU A 356 12.50 -40.82 -19.30
CA LEU A 356 13.51 -41.11 -18.27
C LEU A 356 14.20 -42.47 -18.49
N GLY A 357 13.55 -43.42 -19.16
CA GLY A 357 14.11 -44.76 -19.40
C GLY A 357 15.15 -44.79 -20.53
N SER A 358 14.97 -43.94 -21.55
CA SER A 358 15.87 -43.88 -22.71
C SER A 358 16.74 -42.61 -22.79
N ASP A 359 16.56 -41.66 -21.86
CA ASP A 359 17.28 -40.37 -21.82
C ASP A 359 17.13 -39.59 -23.14
N ARG A 360 15.92 -39.55 -23.70
CA ARG A 360 15.62 -38.97 -25.01
C ARG A 360 14.35 -38.14 -25.00
N PHE A 361 14.35 -37.11 -25.86
CA PHE A 361 13.19 -36.29 -26.18
C PHE A 361 12.44 -36.87 -27.39
N PHE A 362 11.12 -36.92 -27.30
CA PHE A 362 10.21 -37.44 -28.31
C PHE A 362 9.21 -36.36 -28.70
N ASP A 363 9.06 -36.09 -30.00
CA ASP A 363 8.03 -35.18 -30.48
C ASP A 363 6.64 -35.86 -30.39
N ILE A 364 5.77 -35.36 -29.53
CA ILE A 364 4.43 -35.90 -29.22
C ILE A 364 3.53 -36.01 -30.47
N PRO A 365 3.50 -35.03 -31.40
CA PRO A 365 2.63 -35.13 -32.59
C PRO A 365 3.10 -36.14 -33.63
N THR A 366 4.39 -36.53 -33.63
CA THR A 366 5.01 -37.34 -34.70
C THR A 366 5.63 -38.65 -34.21
N MET A 367 5.78 -38.84 -32.90
CA MET A 367 6.52 -39.94 -32.26
C MET A 367 7.91 -40.20 -32.87
N THR A 368 8.58 -39.14 -33.31
CA THR A 368 9.95 -39.19 -33.84
C THR A 368 10.96 -38.63 -32.83
N THR A 369 12.16 -39.22 -32.80
CA THR A 369 13.24 -38.84 -31.88
C THR A 369 14.06 -37.67 -32.41
N ARG A 370 14.41 -36.70 -31.55
CA ARG A 370 15.48 -35.72 -31.81
C ARG A 370 16.72 -36.07 -30.98
N THR A 371 17.88 -36.07 -31.62
CA THR A 371 19.19 -36.10 -30.93
C THR A 371 19.73 -34.68 -30.81
N ASN A 372 20.24 -34.32 -29.62
CA ASN A 372 20.90 -33.04 -29.38
C ASN A 372 22.08 -32.86 -30.36
N ALA A 373 22.07 -31.76 -31.11
CA ALA A 373 23.20 -31.26 -31.88
C ALA A 373 23.78 -30.03 -31.17
#